data_AF-A0A4Y3K7B6-F1
#
_entry.id   AF-A0A4Y3K7B6-F1
#
_cell.length_a   1.000
_cell.length_b   1.000
_cell.length_c   1.000
_cell.angle_alpha   90.00
_cell.angle_beta   90.00
_cell.angle_gamma   90.00
#
_symmetry.space_group_name_H-M   'P 1'
#
loop_
_entity.id
_entity.type
_entity.pdbx_description
1 polymer ?
#
loop_
_entity_poly.entity_id
_entity_poly.type
_entity_poly.pdbx_seq_one_letter_code
_entity_poly.pdbx_strand_id
1 'polypeptide(L)'
;MTYHVGSQLSALVDGRLSAVATERVLTHVAGCPQCADELAAARLARRALAAAAHDDVPLAPDLTARLMSLAGSVPAPAAVPAAAPRDPFAQPALGVPHLHGRRARALRGEVGPRRQVSRLAAGSLAGVGAIAAMLFVLGDRPAVAPVGHPGEDLGLLGSASAASVLAAAAQEAGTPDGEPGLAQSLRARGWTFPDTLPVGWSVTGTRWDDDERVLEIDLAGPQGTLVVTEQEGRLDTTALRGAERVTIGEHEAYVLSYAPWHVVWQCDSTVVQVVSGGDASAIVEAFPAKAFDGGVPARISRGWSTVAGAISRP
;
A
#
# COMPACT_ATOMS: atom_id res chain seq x y z
N MET A 1 -4.06 30.48 5.81
CA MET A 1 -3.89 29.07 5.39
C MET A 1 -2.86 29.05 4.29
N THR A 2 -1.59 28.93 4.67
CA THR A 2 -0.48 28.78 3.74
C THR A 2 -0.43 27.32 3.32
N TYR A 3 -0.73 27.04 2.06
CA TYR A 3 -0.63 25.70 1.49
C TYR A 3 0.86 25.33 1.35
N HIS A 4 1.27 24.20 1.93
CA HIS A 4 2.64 23.68 1.87
C HIS A 4 2.88 22.97 0.53
N VAL A 5 4.13 22.95 0.07
CA VAL A 5 4.47 22.60 -1.31
C VAL A 5 5.08 21.19 -1.46
N GLY A 6 4.59 20.24 -0.67
CA GLY A 6 5.21 18.91 -0.47
C GLY A 6 5.61 18.17 -1.76
N SER A 7 4.67 17.95 -2.69
CA SER A 7 4.97 17.24 -3.94
C SER A 7 5.91 18.00 -4.89
N GLN A 8 5.95 19.33 -4.81
CA GLN A 8 6.86 20.14 -5.62
C GLN A 8 8.26 20.22 -5.01
N LEU A 9 8.43 20.04 -3.70
CA LEU A 9 9.75 19.97 -3.05
C LEU A 9 10.53 18.73 -3.50
N SER A 10 9.86 17.58 -3.60
CA SER A 10 10.46 16.36 -4.19
C SER A 10 10.88 16.60 -5.65
N ALA A 11 10.00 17.17 -6.47
CA ALA A 11 10.32 17.52 -7.86
C ALA A 11 11.45 18.56 -7.97
N LEU A 12 11.56 19.50 -7.03
CA LEU A 12 12.66 20.47 -6.95
C LEU A 12 13.98 19.76 -6.67
N VAL A 13 14.00 18.82 -5.72
CA VAL A 13 15.19 18.04 -5.38
C VAL A 13 15.63 17.18 -6.56
N ASP A 14 14.71 16.61 -7.32
CA ASP A 14 15.01 15.81 -8.51
C ASP A 14 15.40 16.63 -9.75
N GLY A 15 15.23 17.95 -9.71
CA GLY A 15 15.42 18.83 -10.86
C GLY A 15 14.34 18.67 -11.95
N ARG A 16 13.14 18.19 -11.59
CA ARG A 16 12.01 17.96 -12.50
C ARG A 16 11.07 19.16 -12.67
N LEU A 17 11.35 20.27 -11.98
CA LEU A 17 10.57 21.50 -12.11
C LEU A 17 11.04 22.37 -13.28
N SER A 18 10.10 23.07 -13.93
CA SER A 18 10.45 24.15 -14.85
C SER A 18 11.10 25.32 -14.11
N ALA A 19 11.80 26.20 -14.83
CA ALA A 19 12.45 27.38 -14.23
C ALA A 19 11.44 28.26 -13.45
N VAL A 20 10.27 28.53 -14.03
CA VAL A 20 9.20 29.32 -13.41
C VAL A 20 8.65 28.64 -12.14
N ALA A 21 8.48 27.32 -12.16
CA ALA A 21 8.03 26.58 -10.98
C ALA A 21 9.10 26.58 -9.88
N THR A 22 10.37 26.46 -10.25
CA THR A 22 11.50 26.50 -9.33
C THR A 22 11.56 27.82 -8.56
N GLU A 23 11.45 28.96 -9.25
CA GLU A 23 11.45 30.28 -8.61
C GLU A 23 10.29 30.46 -7.61
N ARG A 24 9.09 29.99 -7.97
CA ARG A 24 7.91 30.04 -7.09
C ARG A 24 8.10 29.21 -5.82
N VAL A 25 8.62 27.99 -5.96
CA VAL A 25 8.87 27.10 -4.82
C VAL A 25 9.96 27.69 -3.91
N LEU A 26 11.08 28.17 -4.48
CA LEU A 26 12.16 28.77 -3.71
C LEU A 26 11.71 30.05 -2.97
N THR A 27 10.86 30.86 -3.59
CA THR A 27 10.27 32.05 -2.94
C THR A 27 9.41 31.66 -1.73
N HIS A 28 8.62 30.59 -1.86
CA HIS A 28 7.83 30.07 -0.74
C HIS A 28 8.73 29.50 0.37
N VAL A 29 9.74 28.70 0.02
CA VAL A 29 10.70 28.11 0.96
C VAL A 29 11.41 29.18 1.78
N ALA A 30 11.76 30.32 1.16
CA ALA A 30 12.36 31.44 1.88
C ALA A 30 11.43 32.06 2.95
N GLY A 31 10.11 31.90 2.81
CA GLY A 31 9.11 32.44 3.73
C GLY A 31 8.46 31.40 4.67
N CYS A 32 8.77 30.11 4.52
CA CYS A 32 8.16 29.02 5.28
C CYS A 32 9.23 28.12 5.91
N PRO A 33 9.45 28.18 7.23
CA PRO A 33 10.52 27.41 7.89
C PRO A 33 10.32 25.90 7.74
N GLN A 34 9.08 25.42 7.82
CA GLN A 34 8.76 24.00 7.64
C GLN A 34 9.19 23.48 6.26
N CYS A 35 8.85 24.19 5.18
CA CYS A 35 9.27 23.82 3.83
C CYS A 35 10.80 23.90 3.63
N ALA A 36 11.48 24.77 4.40
CA ALA A 36 12.94 24.85 4.40
C ALA A 36 13.59 23.66 5.09
N ASP A 37 13.04 23.22 6.23
CA ASP A 37 13.50 22.04 6.96
C ASP A 37 13.28 20.76 6.14
N GLU A 38 12.12 20.61 5.51
CA GLU A 38 11.81 19.50 4.59
C GLU A 38 12.79 19.46 3.41
N LEU A 39 13.11 20.62 2.79
CA LEU A 39 14.07 20.69 1.71
C LEU A 39 15.50 20.36 2.18
N ALA A 40 15.88 20.79 3.38
CA ALA A 40 17.18 20.49 3.97
C ALA A 40 17.33 18.99 4.24
N ALA A 41 16.30 18.35 4.81
CA ALA A 41 16.25 16.91 5.03
C ALA A 41 16.37 16.12 3.72
N ALA A 42 15.61 16.50 2.69
CA ALA A 42 15.66 15.84 1.39
C ALA A 42 17.04 15.97 0.71
N ARG A 43 17.70 17.13 0.81
CA ARG A 43 19.06 17.33 0.29
C ARG A 43 20.12 16.58 1.11
N LEU A 44 19.91 16.40 2.41
CA LEU A 44 20.78 15.57 3.24
C LEU A 44 20.67 14.10 2.82
N ALA A 45 19.45 13.58 2.69
CA ALA A 45 19.21 12.21 2.21
C ALA A 45 19.86 11.95 0.84
N ARG A 46 19.67 12.88 -0.13
CA ARG A 46 20.30 12.76 -1.45
C ARG A 46 21.83 12.73 -1.38
N ARG A 47 22.44 13.55 -0.51
CA ARG A 47 23.90 13.55 -0.32
C ARG A 47 24.39 12.25 0.34
N ALA A 48 23.66 11.73 1.32
CA ALA A 48 23.99 10.44 1.96
C ALA A 48 23.93 9.29 0.95
N LEU A 49 22.89 9.23 0.12
CA LEU A 49 22.78 8.24 -0.95
C LEU A 49 23.88 8.39 -2.01
N ALA A 50 24.20 9.62 -2.41
CA ALA A 50 25.27 9.87 -3.36
C ALA A 50 26.65 9.49 -2.80
N ALA A 51 26.87 9.69 -1.49
CA ALA A 51 28.09 9.26 -0.81
C ALA A 51 28.19 7.73 -0.74
N ALA A 52 27.10 7.05 -0.37
CA ALA A 52 27.04 5.58 -0.34
C ALA A 52 27.19 4.94 -1.73
N ALA A 53 26.71 5.62 -2.78
CA ALA A 53 26.90 5.17 -4.16
C ALA A 53 28.33 5.40 -4.69
N HIS A 54 29.14 6.23 -4.01
CA HIS A 54 30.53 6.49 -4.37
C HIS A 54 31.50 5.49 -3.73
N ASP A 55 31.08 4.81 -2.65
CA ASP A 55 31.76 3.60 -2.21
C ASP A 55 31.64 2.57 -3.33
N ASP A 56 32.79 2.09 -3.83
CA ASP A 56 32.91 1.21 -5.00
C ASP A 56 32.01 -0.04 -4.86
N VAL A 57 30.75 0.07 -5.26
CA VAL A 57 29.89 -1.09 -5.48
C VAL A 57 30.52 -1.82 -6.65
N PRO A 58 31.09 -3.03 -6.44
CA PRO A 58 31.76 -3.73 -7.51
C PRO A 58 30.73 -4.06 -8.59
N LEU A 59 30.85 -3.39 -9.74
CA LEU A 59 30.07 -3.72 -10.92
C LEU A 59 30.35 -5.19 -11.25
N ALA A 60 29.30 -5.98 -11.39
CA ALA A 60 29.45 -7.37 -11.80
C ALA A 60 30.27 -7.43 -13.10
N PRO A 61 31.33 -8.25 -13.19
CA PRO A 61 32.27 -8.22 -14.31
C PRO A 61 31.62 -8.58 -15.66
N ASP A 62 30.42 -9.17 -15.62
CA ASP A 62 29.61 -9.56 -16.77
C ASP A 62 28.48 -8.57 -17.10
N LEU A 63 28.35 -7.45 -16.37
CA LEU A 63 27.29 -6.46 -16.59
C LEU A 63 27.31 -5.91 -18.02
N THR A 64 28.49 -5.55 -18.53
CA THR A 64 28.65 -5.08 -19.91
C THR A 64 28.26 -6.16 -20.93
N ALA A 65 28.60 -7.42 -20.67
CA ALA A 65 28.20 -8.54 -21.52
C ALA A 65 26.66 -8.73 -21.52
N ARG A 66 26.01 -8.63 -20.36
CA ARG A 66 24.55 -8.69 -20.23
C ARG A 66 23.85 -7.52 -20.92
N LEU A 67 24.37 -6.30 -20.76
CA LEU A 67 23.84 -5.10 -21.43
C LEU A 67 23.97 -5.19 -22.95
N MET A 68 25.09 -5.70 -23.46
CA MET A 68 25.29 -5.93 -24.89
C MET A 68 24.38 -7.04 -25.43
N SER A 69 24.09 -8.07 -24.63
CA SER A 69 23.11 -9.10 -24.97
C SER A 69 21.67 -8.55 -25.00
N LEU A 70 21.33 -7.63 -24.10
CA LEU A 70 20.02 -6.97 -24.05
C LEU A 70 19.83 -6.03 -25.25
N ALA A 71 20.86 -5.26 -25.63
CA ALA A 71 20.81 -4.36 -26.78
C ALA A 71 20.55 -5.09 -28.12
N GLY A 72 20.97 -6.36 -28.24
CA GLY A 72 20.67 -7.20 -29.40
C GLY A 72 19.26 -7.82 -29.41
N SER A 73 18.54 -7.76 -28.29
CA SER A 73 17.21 -8.38 -28.09
C SER A 73 16.04 -7.40 -28.18
N VAL A 74 16.29 -6.12 -28.47
CA VAL A 74 15.22 -5.15 -28.72
C VAL A 74 14.62 -5.48 -30.09
N PRO A 75 13.39 -6.04 -30.18
CA PRO A 75 12.72 -6.10 -31.47
C PRO A 75 12.61 -4.68 -31.99
N ALA A 76 13.04 -4.46 -33.24
CA ALA A 76 12.85 -3.19 -33.92
C ALA A 76 11.39 -2.76 -33.70
N PRO A 77 11.13 -1.52 -33.25
CA PRO A 77 9.76 -1.06 -33.13
C PRO A 77 9.10 -1.28 -34.49
N ALA A 78 8.04 -2.09 -34.52
CA ALA A 78 7.24 -2.29 -35.72
C ALA A 78 6.94 -0.89 -36.26
N ALA A 79 7.34 -0.63 -37.50
CA ALA A 79 7.14 0.65 -38.15
C ALA A 79 5.65 1.01 -38.01
N VAL A 80 5.36 1.95 -37.11
CA VAL A 80 4.05 2.57 -37.04
C VAL A 80 3.88 3.21 -38.41
N PRO A 81 2.86 2.87 -39.21
CA PRO A 81 2.65 3.56 -40.47
C PRO A 81 2.54 5.04 -40.14
N ALA A 82 3.47 5.83 -40.70
CA ALA A 82 3.46 7.28 -40.55
C ALA A 82 2.06 7.77 -40.90
N ALA A 83 1.34 8.27 -39.90
CA ALA A 83 0.06 8.91 -40.13
C ALA A 83 0.34 10.09 -41.07
N ALA A 84 -0.23 10.03 -42.28
CA ALA A 84 -0.17 11.15 -43.21
C ALA A 84 -0.66 12.42 -42.50
N PRO A 85 -0.06 13.59 -42.78
CA PRO A 85 -0.44 14.84 -42.14
C PRO A 85 -1.93 15.10 -42.40
N ARG A 86 -2.73 15.10 -41.34
CA ARG A 86 -4.14 15.49 -41.40
C ARG A 86 -4.21 17.01 -41.53
N ASP A 87 -4.79 17.48 -42.63
CA ASP A 87 -5.13 18.88 -42.83
C ASP A 87 -6.14 19.32 -41.75
N PRO A 88 -5.81 20.31 -40.91
CA PRO A 88 -6.68 20.78 -39.84
C PRO A 88 -7.93 21.54 -40.34
N PHE A 89 -8.08 21.78 -41.64
CA PHE A 89 -9.23 22.48 -42.23
C PHE A 89 -10.15 21.60 -43.08
N ALA A 90 -9.93 20.28 -43.13
CA ALA A 90 -10.84 19.37 -43.82
C ALA A 90 -12.15 19.18 -43.03
N GLN A 91 -13.26 19.69 -43.58
CA GLN A 91 -14.60 19.45 -43.01
C GLN A 91 -15.02 17.99 -43.18
N PRO A 92 -15.70 17.39 -42.18
CA PRO A 92 -16.17 16.01 -42.28
C PRO A 92 -17.31 15.92 -43.31
N ALA A 93 -17.02 15.35 -44.48
CA ALA A 93 -18.05 14.89 -45.39
C ALA A 93 -18.80 13.73 -44.72
N LEU A 94 -20.08 13.94 -44.41
CA LEU A 94 -21.02 12.91 -43.96
C LEU A 94 -21.15 11.84 -45.06
N GLY A 95 -20.30 10.82 -44.98
CA GLY A 95 -20.36 9.64 -45.83
C GLY A 95 -21.59 8.80 -45.48
N VAL A 96 -22.57 8.81 -46.38
CA VAL A 96 -23.74 7.94 -46.34
C VAL A 96 -23.28 6.52 -46.71
N PRO A 97 -23.59 5.46 -45.93
CA PRO A 97 -23.27 4.10 -46.35
C PRO A 97 -24.18 3.68 -47.51
N HIS A 98 -23.59 3.31 -48.64
CA HIS A 98 -24.25 2.64 -49.76
C HIS A 98 -24.70 1.23 -49.36
N LEU A 99 -25.93 1.10 -48.87
CA LEU A 99 -26.59 -0.19 -48.72
C LEU A 99 -27.18 -0.63 -50.06
N HIS A 100 -26.53 -1.62 -50.67
CA HIS A 100 -27.07 -2.36 -51.80
C HIS A 100 -28.31 -3.16 -51.38
N GLY A 101 -29.43 -2.89 -52.06
CA GLY A 101 -30.43 -3.88 -52.41
C GLY A 101 -31.34 -4.43 -51.31
N ARG A 102 -32.50 -3.79 -51.09
CA ARG A 102 -33.76 -4.53 -50.92
C ARG A 102 -34.96 -3.66 -51.29
N ARG A 103 -35.79 -4.23 -52.17
CA ARG A 103 -36.96 -3.62 -52.82
C ARG A 103 -38.02 -3.22 -51.80
N ALA A 104 -38.62 -2.06 -52.07
CA ALA A 104 -39.83 -1.56 -51.45
C ALA A 104 -40.94 -2.62 -51.42
N ARG A 105 -41.52 -2.84 -50.24
CA ARG A 105 -42.85 -3.41 -50.10
C ARG A 105 -43.67 -2.51 -49.18
N ALA A 106 -44.83 -2.17 -49.70
CA ALA A 106 -45.77 -1.19 -49.19
C ALA A 106 -46.23 -1.49 -47.75
N LEU A 107 -46.52 -0.40 -47.05
CA LEU A 107 -47.36 -0.33 -45.87
C LEU A 107 -48.68 -1.10 -46.12
N ARG A 108 -48.85 -2.23 -45.43
CA ARG A 108 -50.17 -2.75 -45.07
C ARG A 108 -50.15 -3.07 -43.59
N GLY A 109 -51.01 -2.38 -42.85
CA GLY A 109 -51.29 -2.66 -41.45
C GLY A 109 -52.06 -3.97 -41.35
N GLU A 110 -51.42 -4.96 -40.73
CA GLU A 110 -52.08 -6.16 -40.21
C GLU A 110 -51.63 -6.33 -38.75
N VAL A 111 -52.55 -6.07 -37.82
CA VAL A 111 -52.37 -6.32 -36.39
C VAL A 111 -52.83 -7.75 -36.11
N GLY A 112 -51.89 -8.68 -36.08
CA GLY A 112 -52.14 -10.04 -35.57
C GLY A 112 -52.01 -10.07 -34.04
N PRO A 113 -52.94 -10.71 -33.30
CA PRO A 113 -52.86 -10.79 -31.85
C PRO A 113 -51.73 -11.74 -31.44
N ARG A 114 -50.59 -11.18 -31.05
CA ARG A 114 -49.46 -11.96 -30.56
C ARG A 114 -49.70 -12.29 -29.08
N ARG A 115 -50.13 -13.52 -28.81
CA ARG A 115 -50.23 -14.09 -27.46
C ARG A 115 -48.88 -13.95 -26.75
N GLN A 116 -48.78 -13.00 -25.82
CA GLN A 116 -47.71 -12.90 -24.84
C GLN A 116 -47.88 -14.06 -23.86
N VAL A 117 -47.13 -15.14 -24.09
CA VAL A 117 -46.92 -16.16 -23.05
C VAL A 117 -45.85 -15.60 -22.12
N SER A 118 -46.29 -15.35 -20.90
CA SER A 118 -45.51 -14.98 -19.73
C SER A 118 -44.26 -15.84 -19.58
N ARG A 119 -43.10 -15.24 -19.79
CA ARG A 119 -41.83 -15.70 -19.21
C ARG A 119 -41.37 -14.68 -18.19
N LEU A 120 -42.07 -14.62 -17.07
CA LEU A 120 -41.61 -14.03 -15.82
C LEU A 120 -41.59 -15.16 -14.79
N ALA A 121 -40.45 -15.84 -14.67
CA ALA A 121 -40.02 -16.60 -13.48
C ALA A 121 -38.71 -17.37 -13.78
N ALA A 122 -37.61 -16.66 -14.01
CA ALA A 122 -36.25 -17.19 -13.92
C ALA A 122 -35.23 -16.04 -13.89
N GLY A 123 -35.35 -15.14 -12.90
CA GLY A 123 -34.50 -13.94 -12.80
C GLY A 123 -33.81 -13.71 -11.46
N SER A 124 -34.12 -14.49 -10.41
CA SER A 124 -33.59 -14.21 -9.05
C SER A 124 -32.28 -14.90 -8.69
N LEU A 125 -31.89 -15.98 -9.38
CA LEU A 125 -30.63 -16.70 -9.06
C LEU A 125 -29.39 -16.00 -9.63
N ALA A 126 -29.51 -15.26 -10.74
CA ALA A 126 -28.40 -14.53 -11.32
C ALA A 126 -27.96 -13.33 -10.45
N GLY A 127 -28.91 -12.65 -9.79
CA GLY A 127 -28.63 -11.48 -8.95
C GLY A 127 -27.85 -11.83 -7.68
N VAL A 128 -28.23 -12.90 -6.98
CA VAL A 128 -27.52 -13.36 -5.76
C VAL A 128 -26.12 -13.86 -6.11
N GLY A 129 -25.97 -14.58 -7.22
CA GLY A 129 -24.66 -15.04 -7.70
C GLY A 129 -23.72 -13.88 -8.04
N ALA A 130 -24.23 -12.82 -8.69
CA ALA A 130 -23.44 -11.62 -9.01
C ALA A 130 -22.98 -10.85 -7.76
N ILE A 131 -23.87 -10.70 -6.75
CA ILE A 131 -23.50 -10.07 -5.47
C ILE A 131 -22.46 -10.91 -4.74
N ALA A 132 -22.65 -12.22 -4.62
CA ALA A 132 -21.69 -13.10 -3.97
C ALA A 132 -20.32 -13.09 -4.67
N ALA A 133 -20.29 -13.07 -6.02
CA ALA A 133 -19.06 -12.94 -6.78
C ALA A 133 -18.37 -11.58 -6.56
N MET A 134 -19.14 -10.49 -6.51
CA MET A 134 -18.61 -9.15 -6.22
C MET A 134 -18.00 -9.08 -4.81
N LEU A 135 -18.71 -9.58 -3.78
CA LEU A 135 -18.19 -9.64 -2.41
C LEU A 135 -16.96 -10.55 -2.30
N PHE A 136 -16.94 -11.66 -3.03
CA PHE A 136 -15.78 -12.56 -3.07
C PHE A 136 -14.53 -11.89 -3.67
N VAL A 137 -14.70 -11.14 -4.76
CA VAL A 137 -13.61 -10.36 -5.38
C VAL A 137 -13.15 -9.24 -4.45
N LEU A 138 -14.10 -8.53 -3.82
CA LEU A 138 -13.79 -7.43 -2.90
C LEU A 138 -13.14 -7.90 -1.59
N GLY A 139 -13.50 -9.10 -1.11
CA GLY A 139 -12.92 -9.72 0.08
C GLY A 139 -11.62 -10.48 -0.17
N ASP A 140 -11.07 -10.42 -1.39
CA ASP A 140 -9.70 -10.83 -1.64
C ASP A 140 -8.74 -9.88 -0.95
N ARG A 141 -7.68 -10.41 -0.35
CA ARG A 141 -6.68 -9.60 0.36
C ARG A 141 -5.43 -9.48 -0.50
N PRO A 142 -4.84 -8.28 -0.63
CA PRO A 142 -3.62 -8.09 -1.41
C PRO A 142 -2.49 -8.95 -0.84
N ALA A 143 -1.64 -9.47 -1.72
CA ALA A 143 -0.42 -10.13 -1.30
C ALA A 143 0.55 -9.08 -0.77
N VAL A 144 1.05 -9.27 0.45
CA VAL A 144 2.05 -8.41 1.09
C VAL A 144 3.38 -9.14 1.00
N ALA A 145 4.37 -8.49 0.40
CA ALA A 145 5.74 -9.00 0.31
C ALA A 145 6.64 -8.14 1.23
N PRO A 146 6.83 -8.56 2.49
CA PRO A 146 7.73 -7.87 3.42
C PRO A 146 9.15 -7.90 2.87
N VAL A 147 9.83 -6.76 2.98
CA VAL A 147 11.26 -6.64 2.70
C VAL A 147 11.93 -6.14 3.97
N GLY A 148 12.97 -6.84 4.41
CA GLY A 148 13.83 -6.38 5.50
C GLY A 148 15.02 -5.65 4.92
N HIS A 149 15.12 -4.34 5.13
CA HIS A 149 16.32 -3.58 4.82
C HIS A 149 16.87 -2.99 6.13
N PRO A 150 18.09 -3.37 6.56
CA PRO A 150 18.65 -2.90 7.83
C PRO A 150 18.65 -1.37 8.02
N GLY A 151 18.79 -0.59 6.95
CA GLY A 151 18.73 0.87 7.02
C GLY A 151 17.34 1.42 7.31
N GLU A 152 16.30 0.80 6.74
CA GLU A 152 14.91 1.15 7.02
C GLU A 152 14.51 0.73 8.44
N ASP A 153 14.90 -0.48 8.84
CA ASP A 153 14.66 -1.01 10.19
C ASP A 153 15.32 -0.14 11.28
N LEU A 154 16.57 0.27 11.08
CA LEU A 154 17.25 1.19 12.00
C LEU A 154 16.61 2.58 11.99
N GLY A 155 16.09 3.03 10.85
CA GLY A 155 15.31 4.27 10.74
C GLY A 155 14.04 4.23 11.59
N LEU A 156 13.28 3.12 11.51
CA LEU A 156 12.08 2.86 12.32
C LEU A 156 12.41 2.81 13.82
N LEU A 157 13.48 2.12 14.21
CA LEU A 157 13.90 2.09 15.62
C LEU A 157 14.37 3.45 16.12
N GLY A 158 15.04 4.24 15.27
CA GLY A 158 15.49 5.60 15.60
C GLY A 158 14.31 6.54 15.85
N SER A 159 13.27 6.51 15.00
CA SER A 159 12.07 7.33 15.17
C SER A 159 11.27 6.92 16.40
N ALA A 160 11.07 5.61 16.62
CA ALA A 160 10.40 5.09 17.81
C ALA A 160 11.13 5.46 19.11
N SER A 161 12.47 5.41 19.10
CA SER A 161 13.29 5.85 20.24
C SER A 161 13.12 7.33 20.53
N ALA A 162 13.12 8.19 19.51
CA ALA A 162 12.88 9.62 19.67
C ALA A 162 11.46 9.90 20.23
N ALA A 163 10.45 9.20 19.70
CA ALA A 163 9.07 9.29 20.18
C ALA A 163 8.93 8.85 21.64
N SER A 164 9.60 7.77 22.03
CA SER A 164 9.61 7.28 23.42
C SER A 164 10.23 8.29 24.39
N VAL A 165 11.32 8.97 24.02
CA VAL A 165 11.93 10.02 24.85
C VAL A 165 10.99 11.22 25.01
N LEU A 166 10.32 11.63 23.93
CA LEU A 166 9.33 12.70 23.96
C LEU A 166 8.12 12.34 24.83
N ALA A 167 7.62 11.10 24.72
CA ALA A 167 6.52 10.59 25.53
C ALA A 167 6.88 10.57 27.03
N ALA A 168 8.07 10.08 27.38
CA ALA A 168 8.55 10.07 28.76
C ALA A 168 8.64 11.50 29.34
N ALA A 169 9.18 12.45 28.58
CA ALA A 169 9.23 13.85 28.99
C ALA A 169 7.83 14.48 29.17
N ALA A 170 6.86 14.10 28.32
CA ALA A 170 5.47 14.55 28.44
C ALA A 170 4.76 13.93 29.66
N GLN A 171 5.06 12.68 30.01
CA GLN A 171 4.57 12.02 31.22
C GLN A 171 5.10 12.70 32.49
N GLU A 172 6.38 13.07 32.53
CA GLU A 172 6.98 13.82 33.64
C GLU A 172 6.38 15.23 33.79
N ALA A 173 5.94 15.84 32.68
CA ALA A 173 5.26 17.13 32.66
C ALA A 173 3.79 17.08 33.12
N GLY A 174 3.26 15.90 33.48
CA GLY A 174 1.99 15.79 34.22
C GLY A 174 0.72 15.82 33.38
N THR A 175 0.70 15.20 32.19
CA THR A 175 -0.56 14.90 31.49
C THR A 175 -0.88 13.41 31.63
N PRO A 176 -1.73 13.00 32.59
CA PRO A 176 -2.11 11.61 32.74
C PRO A 176 -3.27 11.33 31.79
N ASP A 177 -2.97 10.86 30.59
CA ASP A 177 -3.91 10.08 29.77
C ASP A 177 -3.09 9.11 28.91
N GLY A 178 -2.62 8.02 29.53
CA GLY A 178 -2.25 6.84 28.75
C GLY A 178 -3.55 6.20 28.30
N GLU A 179 -3.96 6.39 27.04
CA GLU A 179 -5.27 5.98 26.50
C GLU A 179 -5.67 4.57 26.97
N PRO A 180 -6.56 4.45 27.97
CA PRO A 180 -7.14 3.19 28.33
C PRO A 180 -8.06 2.80 27.18
N GLY A 181 -7.68 1.78 26.42
CA GLY A 181 -8.51 1.25 25.33
C GLY A 181 -7.93 1.39 23.93
N LEU A 182 -6.65 1.72 23.74
CA LEU A 182 -6.03 1.68 22.40
C LEU A 182 -6.18 0.30 21.75
N ALA A 183 -5.86 -0.79 22.46
CA ALA A 183 -6.04 -2.14 21.92
C ALA A 183 -7.52 -2.40 21.52
N GLN A 184 -8.47 -1.96 22.35
CA GLN A 184 -9.89 -2.07 22.06
C GLN A 184 -10.31 -1.23 20.84
N SER A 185 -9.75 -0.04 20.67
CA SER A 185 -10.04 0.86 19.55
C SER A 185 -9.43 0.37 18.24
N LEU A 186 -8.23 -0.21 18.30
CA LEU A 186 -7.58 -0.90 17.18
C LEU A 186 -8.39 -2.13 16.74
N ARG A 187 -8.85 -2.93 17.70
CA ARG A 187 -9.71 -4.10 17.43
C ARG A 187 -11.07 -3.72 16.85
N ALA A 188 -11.68 -2.63 17.33
CA ALA A 188 -12.91 -2.10 16.74
C ALA A 188 -12.73 -1.68 15.27
N ARG A 189 -11.50 -1.36 14.87
CA ARG A 189 -11.09 -1.05 13.50
C ARG A 189 -10.59 -2.27 12.71
N GLY A 190 -10.58 -3.46 13.30
CA GLY A 190 -10.23 -4.72 12.63
C GLY A 190 -8.75 -5.10 12.68
N TRP A 191 -7.92 -4.41 13.47
CA TRP A 191 -6.50 -4.71 13.66
C TRP A 191 -6.29 -5.84 14.65
N THR A 192 -5.18 -6.57 14.54
CA THR A 192 -4.97 -7.83 15.25
C THR A 192 -4.18 -7.67 16.55
N PHE A 193 -3.75 -6.44 16.87
CA PHE A 193 -3.00 -6.05 18.06
C PHE A 193 -3.45 -6.77 19.35
N PRO A 194 -2.51 -7.22 20.22
CA PRO A 194 -2.81 -7.93 21.46
C PRO A 194 -3.68 -7.14 22.43
N ASP A 195 -4.60 -7.85 23.12
CA ASP A 195 -5.50 -7.27 24.12
C ASP A 195 -4.74 -6.84 25.39
N THR A 196 -3.69 -7.59 25.72
CA THR A 196 -2.81 -7.34 26.86
C THR A 196 -1.36 -7.43 26.41
N LEU A 197 -0.60 -6.35 26.61
CA LEU A 197 0.84 -6.38 26.40
C LEU A 197 1.55 -7.15 27.53
N PRO A 198 2.67 -7.83 27.25
CA PRO A 198 3.50 -8.41 28.29
C PRO A 198 3.98 -7.35 29.29
N VAL A 199 4.28 -7.79 30.51
CA VAL A 199 4.72 -6.89 31.58
C VAL A 199 5.96 -6.11 31.16
N GLY A 200 5.95 -4.80 31.42
CA GLY A 200 7.06 -3.90 31.11
C GLY A 200 7.02 -3.31 29.70
N TRP A 201 6.02 -3.66 28.89
CA TRP A 201 5.80 -3.06 27.57
C TRP A 201 4.68 -2.02 27.63
N SER A 202 4.87 -0.89 26.95
CA SER A 202 3.86 0.14 26.77
C SER A 202 3.90 0.72 25.36
N VAL A 203 2.76 1.21 24.91
CA VAL A 203 2.66 1.92 23.63
C VAL A 203 3.11 3.37 23.84
N THR A 204 4.03 3.83 23.00
CA THR A 204 4.53 5.21 23.01
C THR A 204 4.05 6.03 21.83
N GLY A 205 3.60 5.40 20.75
CA GLY A 205 3.11 6.08 19.55
C GLY A 205 2.34 5.16 18.63
N THR A 206 1.45 5.76 17.83
CA THR A 206 0.81 5.09 16.69
C THR A 206 0.87 5.99 15.48
N ARG A 207 1.16 5.40 14.32
CA ARG A 207 1.30 6.10 13.04
C ARG A 207 0.57 5.30 11.98
N TRP A 208 -0.19 6.02 11.14
CA TRP A 208 -0.94 5.43 10.04
C TRP A 208 -0.27 5.86 8.74
N ASP A 209 -0.25 4.97 7.76
CA ASP A 209 0.00 5.36 6.38
C ASP A 209 -1.21 6.14 5.81
N ASP A 210 -1.01 6.88 4.73
CA ASP A 210 -2.00 7.79 4.11
C ASP A 210 -3.32 7.08 3.74
N ASP A 211 -3.24 5.80 3.34
CA ASP A 211 -4.40 4.98 2.99
C ASP A 211 -5.04 4.27 4.22
N GLU A 212 -4.51 4.48 5.44
CA GLU A 212 -4.89 3.79 6.69
C GLU A 212 -4.82 2.25 6.59
N ARG A 213 -4.02 1.71 5.68
CA ARG A 213 -3.87 0.25 5.46
C ARG A 213 -2.66 -0.36 6.12
N VAL A 214 -1.79 0.49 6.66
CA VAL A 214 -0.62 0.14 7.43
C VAL A 214 -0.69 0.92 8.73
N LEU A 215 -0.55 0.21 9.83
CA LEU A 215 -0.50 0.74 11.18
C LEU A 215 0.86 0.43 11.77
N GLU A 216 1.61 1.46 12.11
CA GLU A 216 2.85 1.37 12.87
C GLU A 216 2.60 1.74 14.32
N ILE A 217 3.11 0.92 15.24
CA ILE A 217 2.93 1.07 16.68
C ILE A 217 4.31 1.02 17.31
N ASP A 218 4.69 2.13 17.94
CA ASP A 218 5.95 2.26 18.64
C ASP A 218 5.73 1.76 20.08
N LEU A 219 6.49 0.75 20.49
CA LEU A 219 6.48 0.19 21.84
C LEU A 219 7.79 0.51 22.56
N ALA A 220 7.68 0.86 23.85
CA ALA A 220 8.80 0.87 24.78
C ALA A 220 8.74 -0.38 25.66
N GLY A 221 9.89 -1.04 25.83
CA GLY A 221 10.01 -2.25 26.61
C GLY A 221 11.29 -2.29 27.45
N PRO A 222 11.51 -3.40 28.18
CA PRO A 222 12.64 -3.55 29.09
C PRO A 222 14.02 -3.50 28.41
N GLN A 223 14.10 -3.89 27.14
CA GLN A 223 15.36 -3.99 26.38
C GLN A 223 15.54 -2.85 25.37
N GLY A 224 14.62 -1.87 25.32
CA GLY A 224 14.64 -0.77 24.38
C GLY A 224 13.30 -0.60 23.66
N THR A 225 13.35 0.05 22.51
CA THR A 225 12.17 0.28 21.66
C THR A 225 12.00 -0.83 20.62
N LEU A 226 10.76 -1.00 20.20
CA LEU A 226 10.34 -1.94 19.17
C LEU A 226 9.25 -1.28 18.35
N VAL A 227 9.21 -1.60 17.06
CA VAL A 227 8.13 -1.17 16.17
C VAL A 227 7.36 -2.40 15.71
N VAL A 228 6.04 -2.35 15.91
CA VAL A 228 5.10 -3.29 15.31
C VAL A 228 4.49 -2.62 14.09
N THR A 229 4.56 -3.28 12.93
CA THR A 229 3.83 -2.85 11.74
C THR A 229 2.77 -3.89 11.41
N GLU A 230 1.50 -3.49 11.45
CA GLU A 230 0.39 -4.29 10.97
C GLU A 230 -0.06 -3.78 9.60
N GLN A 231 -0.16 -4.68 8.63
CA GLN A 231 -0.65 -4.37 7.29
C GLN A 231 -1.80 -5.31 6.92
N GLU A 232 -2.92 -4.75 6.45
CA GLU A 232 -4.00 -5.59 5.94
C GLU A 232 -3.55 -6.37 4.70
N GLY A 233 -3.67 -7.69 4.72
CA GLY A 233 -3.24 -8.49 3.59
C GLY A 233 -3.01 -9.96 3.87
N ARG A 234 -2.53 -10.64 2.84
CA ARG A 234 -2.07 -12.02 2.90
C ARG A 234 -0.57 -12.06 2.67
N LEU A 235 0.16 -12.71 3.57
CA LEU A 235 1.60 -12.88 3.48
C LEU A 235 1.99 -13.62 2.20
N ASP A 236 2.86 -13.00 1.41
CA ASP A 236 3.46 -13.61 0.24
C ASP A 236 4.66 -14.49 0.64
N THR A 237 4.34 -15.72 1.04
CA THR A 237 5.36 -16.72 1.38
C THR A 237 6.28 -17.10 0.21
N THR A 238 5.94 -16.75 -1.03
CA THR A 238 6.83 -16.98 -2.18
C THR A 238 7.95 -15.94 -2.25
N ALA A 239 7.68 -14.70 -1.83
CA ALA A 239 8.71 -13.66 -1.67
C ALA A 239 9.68 -13.98 -0.53
N LEU A 240 9.24 -14.77 0.47
CA LEU A 240 10.04 -15.18 1.62
C LEU A 240 10.84 -16.48 1.42
N ARG A 241 10.98 -16.96 0.17
CA ARG A 241 11.75 -18.15 -0.15
C ARG A 241 13.24 -17.91 0.12
N GLY A 242 13.72 -18.34 1.29
CA GLY A 242 15.10 -18.17 1.75
C GLY A 242 15.20 -17.56 3.15
N ALA A 243 14.13 -16.93 3.64
CA ALA A 243 14.04 -16.52 5.04
C ALA A 243 13.96 -17.75 5.96
N GLU A 244 14.57 -17.65 7.14
CA GLU A 244 14.46 -18.70 8.14
C GLU A 244 13.04 -18.76 8.70
N ARG A 245 12.47 -19.96 8.77
CA ARG A 245 11.16 -20.19 9.38
C ARG A 245 11.35 -20.69 10.80
N VAL A 246 10.72 -20.01 11.75
CA VAL A 246 10.77 -20.33 13.17
C VAL A 246 9.36 -20.36 13.73
N THR A 247 9.16 -21.18 14.76
CA THR A 247 7.92 -21.18 15.55
C THR A 247 8.17 -20.37 16.82
N ILE A 248 7.42 -19.29 17.02
CA ILE A 248 7.49 -18.43 18.21
C ILE A 248 6.12 -18.47 18.89
N GLY A 249 6.03 -19.10 20.06
CA GLY A 249 4.75 -19.47 20.67
C GLY A 249 3.91 -20.33 19.74
N GLU A 250 2.72 -19.84 19.40
CA GLU A 250 1.78 -20.49 18.47
C GLU A 250 1.89 -19.96 17.02
N HIS A 251 2.85 -19.06 16.75
CA HIS A 251 3.00 -18.39 15.46
C HIS A 251 4.10 -19.01 14.62
N GLU A 252 3.77 -19.34 13.38
CA GLU A 252 4.75 -19.66 12.34
C GLU A 252 5.25 -18.36 11.71
N ALA A 253 6.50 -18.01 12.02
CA ALA A 253 7.09 -16.73 11.67
C ALA A 253 8.32 -16.89 10.76
N TYR A 254 8.66 -15.83 10.04
CA TYR A 254 9.83 -15.75 9.15
C TYR A 254 10.77 -14.68 9.67
N VAL A 255 12.02 -15.04 9.90
CA VAL A 255 13.07 -14.09 10.32
C VAL A 255 13.72 -13.51 9.06
N LEU A 256 13.63 -12.19 8.91
CA LEU A 256 14.23 -11.44 7.81
C LEU A 256 15.61 -10.92 8.17
N SER A 257 15.83 -10.58 9.44
CA SER A 257 17.12 -10.14 9.97
C SER A 257 17.24 -10.46 11.47
N TYR A 258 18.47 -10.65 11.94
CA TYR A 258 18.80 -10.83 13.36
C TYR A 258 19.41 -9.58 14.01
N ALA A 259 19.88 -8.62 13.19
CA ALA A 259 20.51 -7.39 13.66
C ALA A 259 20.26 -6.24 12.66
N PRO A 260 19.25 -5.39 12.89
CA PRO A 260 18.23 -5.50 13.94
C PRO A 260 17.33 -6.73 13.75
N TRP A 261 16.71 -7.23 14.81
CA TRP A 261 15.80 -8.37 14.74
C TRP A 261 14.54 -7.96 13.99
N HIS A 262 14.24 -8.62 12.88
CA HIS A 262 13.06 -8.37 12.05
C HIS A 262 12.36 -9.69 11.77
N VAL A 263 11.16 -9.84 12.31
CA VAL A 263 10.33 -11.02 12.12
C VAL A 263 8.99 -10.65 11.50
N VAL A 264 8.47 -11.51 10.64
CA VAL A 264 7.16 -11.35 10.00
C VAL A 264 6.33 -12.62 10.05
N TRP A 265 5.03 -12.48 10.29
CA TRP A 265 4.08 -13.59 10.24
C TRP A 265 2.69 -13.14 9.79
N GLN A 266 1.84 -14.12 9.49
CA GLN A 266 0.43 -13.88 9.20
C GLN A 266 -0.39 -14.01 10.49
N CYS A 267 -1.24 -13.04 10.77
CA CYS A 267 -2.14 -13.04 11.90
C CYS A 267 -3.56 -12.64 11.44
N ASP A 268 -4.48 -13.61 11.39
CA ASP A 268 -5.81 -13.46 10.80
C ASP A 268 -5.73 -12.83 9.40
N SER A 269 -6.24 -11.62 9.20
CA SER A 269 -6.23 -10.90 7.92
C SER A 269 -5.18 -9.80 7.82
N THR A 270 -4.25 -9.76 8.77
CA THR A 270 -3.12 -8.83 8.79
C THR A 270 -1.80 -9.58 8.71
N VAL A 271 -0.82 -8.95 8.05
CA VAL A 271 0.58 -9.32 8.12
C VAL A 271 1.20 -8.46 9.19
N VAL A 272 1.81 -9.10 10.18
CA VAL A 272 2.43 -8.43 11.32
C VAL A 272 3.94 -8.54 11.19
N GLN A 273 4.61 -7.39 11.30
CA GLN A 273 6.06 -7.28 11.31
C GLN A 273 6.50 -6.70 12.63
N VAL A 274 7.58 -7.22 13.18
CA VAL A 274 8.21 -6.71 14.40
C VAL A 274 9.67 -6.43 14.11
N VAL A 275 10.09 -5.20 14.40
CA VAL A 275 11.48 -4.75 14.32
C VAL A 275 11.95 -4.33 15.71
N SER A 276 13.07 -4.86 16.18
CA SER A 276 13.67 -4.50 17.47
C SER A 276 15.19 -4.61 17.48
N GLY A 277 15.82 -3.90 18.42
CA GLY A 277 17.26 -3.99 18.65
C GLY A 277 17.72 -5.31 19.31
N GLY A 278 16.78 -6.11 19.83
CA GLY A 278 17.04 -7.37 20.51
C GLY A 278 15.86 -8.34 20.36
N ASP A 279 15.88 -9.43 21.12
CA ASP A 279 14.82 -10.44 21.11
C ASP A 279 13.50 -9.86 21.66
N ALA A 280 12.43 -9.95 20.88
CA ALA A 280 11.10 -9.55 21.28
C ALA A 280 10.05 -10.65 21.05
N SER A 281 10.47 -11.91 21.17
CA SER A 281 9.59 -13.08 21.07
C SER A 281 8.35 -12.99 21.97
N ALA A 282 8.48 -12.41 23.18
CA ALA A 282 7.36 -12.19 24.09
C ALA A 282 6.25 -11.30 23.51
N ILE A 283 6.58 -10.33 22.65
CA ILE A 283 5.58 -9.51 21.94
C ILE A 283 4.87 -10.35 20.88
N VAL A 284 5.61 -11.15 20.11
CA VAL A 284 5.05 -12.04 19.08
C VAL A 284 4.07 -13.03 19.72
N GLU A 285 4.45 -13.65 20.84
CA GLU A 285 3.60 -14.58 21.60
C GLU A 285 2.30 -13.96 22.13
N ALA A 286 2.29 -12.64 22.39
CA ALA A 286 1.10 -11.95 22.87
C ALA A 286 0.02 -11.80 21.78
N PHE A 287 0.38 -11.88 20.49
CA PHE A 287 -0.58 -11.78 19.41
C PHE A 287 -1.54 -12.99 19.39
N PRO A 288 -2.81 -12.79 19.01
CA PRO A 288 -3.78 -13.88 18.95
C PRO A 288 -3.39 -14.88 17.85
N ALA A 289 -3.36 -16.17 18.17
CA ALA A 289 -3.07 -17.22 17.20
C ALA A 289 -4.27 -17.53 16.30
N LYS A 290 -4.52 -16.65 15.31
CA LYS A 290 -5.56 -16.84 14.30
C LYS A 290 -4.93 -17.04 12.93
N ALA A 291 -5.24 -18.16 12.29
CA ALA A 291 -4.83 -18.41 10.92
C ALA A 291 -5.65 -17.56 9.92
N PHE A 292 -5.04 -17.20 8.80
CA PHE A 292 -5.74 -16.56 7.69
C PHE A 292 -6.77 -17.50 7.06
N ASP A 293 -8.05 -17.10 7.07
CA ASP A 293 -9.11 -17.84 6.37
C ASP A 293 -9.28 -17.34 4.92
N GLY A 294 -8.71 -18.08 3.98
CA GLY A 294 -8.83 -17.85 2.54
C GLY A 294 -10.10 -18.45 1.91
N GLY A 295 -10.97 -19.10 2.70
CA GLY A 295 -12.17 -19.77 2.22
C GLY A 295 -13.18 -18.83 1.57
N VAL A 296 -14.02 -19.38 0.68
CA VAL A 296 -15.09 -18.63 0.01
C VAL A 296 -16.02 -17.90 1.00
N PRO A 297 -16.48 -18.52 2.11
CA PRO A 297 -17.35 -17.83 3.07
C PRO A 297 -16.66 -16.63 3.74
N ALA A 298 -15.39 -16.80 4.13
CA ALA A 298 -14.61 -15.74 4.76
C ALA A 298 -14.36 -14.57 3.79
N ARG A 299 -14.10 -14.86 2.51
CA ARG A 299 -14.00 -13.83 1.47
C ARG A 299 -15.30 -13.06 1.28
N ILE A 300 -16.44 -13.74 1.18
CA ILE A 300 -17.75 -13.07 1.04
C ILE A 300 -18.03 -12.20 2.27
N SER A 301 -17.76 -12.70 3.49
CA SER A 301 -17.96 -11.94 4.73
C SER A 301 -17.07 -10.70 4.80
N ARG A 302 -15.80 -10.80 4.39
CA ARG A 302 -14.90 -9.63 4.34
C ARG A 302 -15.36 -8.62 3.30
N GLY A 303 -15.74 -9.08 2.10
CA GLY A 303 -16.30 -8.21 1.07
C GLY A 303 -17.53 -7.45 1.55
N TRP A 304 -18.38 -8.11 2.35
CA TRP A 304 -19.52 -7.46 2.98
C TRP A 304 -19.10 -6.36 3.96
N SER A 305 -18.12 -6.64 4.84
CA SER A 305 -17.58 -5.64 5.76
C SER A 305 -16.99 -4.43 5.03
N THR A 306 -16.31 -4.63 3.90
CA THR A 306 -15.79 -3.54 3.07
C THR A 306 -16.91 -2.66 2.51
N VAL A 307 -17.98 -3.26 1.99
CA VAL A 307 -19.15 -2.50 1.47
C VAL A 307 -19.85 -1.75 2.60
N ALA A 308 -20.10 -2.41 3.73
CA ALA A 308 -20.75 -1.80 4.89
C ALA A 308 -19.93 -0.62 5.44
N GLY A 309 -18.60 -0.79 5.53
CA GLY A 309 -17.68 0.25 5.95
C GLY A 309 -17.72 1.48 5.03
N ALA A 310 -17.73 1.28 3.71
CA ALA A 310 -17.82 2.36 2.73
C ALA A 310 -19.14 3.13 2.83
N ILE A 311 -20.26 2.46 3.16
CA ILE A 311 -21.56 3.10 3.34
C ILE A 311 -21.62 3.91 4.64
N SER A 312 -20.87 3.49 5.67
CA SER A 312 -20.81 4.17 6.98
C SER A 312 -19.84 5.35 7.05
N ARG A 313 -18.98 5.54 6.05
CA ARG A 313 -18.10 6.72 5.94
C ARG A 313 -18.90 7.88 5.30
N PRO A 314 -19.09 9.02 6.00
CA PRO A 314 -19.88 10.15 5.52
C PRO A 314 -19.25 10.89 4.33
#